data_AF-A0AAN5DEX6-F1
#
_entry.id   AF-A0AAN5DEX6-F1
#
_cell.length_a   1.000
_cell.length_b   1.000
_cell.length_c   1.000
_cell.angle_alpha   90.00
_cell.angle_beta   90.00
_cell.angle_gamma   90.00
#
_symmetry.space_group_name_H-M   'P 1'
#
loop_
_entity.id
_entity.type
_entity.pdbx_description
1 polymer ?
#
loop_
_entity_poly.entity_id
_entity_poly.type
_entity_poly.pdbx_seq_one_letter_code
_entity_poly.pdbx_strand_id
1 'polypeptide(L)'
;DDSVDERTIPDEQFVAARLRGPNHDKIMEQARIIERDFNACVARMREQQKARPKDNIADIYFEAPFRSEAVAVHRRLIEEDMATLEGQELEHNFEVQGCGIPVVTVEAEERMIRAIEKKKAREEERKGRLAEWNPDQRKKAEAASVNHKTKLIVFDSLEQGSGCTSCDGPCALDSRRSLMSCSNEPMLPELMADLLAQFYRMGWMTGSGGAMAAISCDNRLLLSPSSLQKERIKACDLFASSPNSMEVKTPVCMPKGKPTACEGIFKKIMSKTGAQCVIHSHSKASNLATRIIGSQEWVISGQEYIKGIYNFKTKKAMDNEDILIVPIIENRATEELLEPQVEAILSDPSFSQCSAILVRSHGVFVWGPTWQKTKIMAEVYDYLFELSVDMFRMGLPLIRPDDLSRAVRLGHIKDNASPRVTPIESYSSTTSTPSAPPAE
;
A
#
# COMPACT_ATOMS: atom_id res chain seq x y z
N ASP A 1 -3.41 -41.05 -37.58
CA ASP A 1 -4.73 -40.53 -37.17
C ASP A 1 -4.70 -40.01 -35.73
N ASP A 2 -4.29 -38.79 -35.42
CA ASP A 2 -3.44 -37.80 -36.09
C ASP A 2 -3.16 -36.69 -35.06
N SER A 3 -1.88 -36.33 -34.97
CA SER A 3 -1.32 -35.03 -34.59
C SER A 3 -2.03 -34.19 -33.52
N VAL A 4 -1.52 -34.23 -32.29
CA VAL A 4 -1.57 -33.06 -31.40
C VAL A 4 -0.48 -32.09 -31.89
N ASP A 5 -0.93 -30.98 -32.46
CA ASP A 5 -0.13 -29.84 -32.90
C ASP A 5 0.62 -29.23 -31.70
N GLU A 6 1.90 -29.55 -31.57
CA GLU A 6 2.87 -28.82 -30.75
C GLU A 6 3.01 -27.39 -31.28
N ARG A 7 2.04 -26.52 -30.95
CA ARG A 7 2.31 -25.08 -30.96
C ARG A 7 3.13 -24.76 -29.73
N THR A 8 4.44 -24.79 -29.91
CA THR A 8 5.43 -23.98 -29.20
C THR A 8 4.78 -22.74 -28.58
N ILE A 9 4.58 -22.78 -27.26
CA ILE A 9 4.44 -21.58 -26.46
C ILE A 9 5.76 -20.83 -26.66
N PRO A 10 5.77 -19.56 -27.12
CA PRO A 10 7.02 -18.83 -27.21
C PRO A 10 7.61 -18.78 -25.81
N ASP A 11 8.88 -19.16 -25.66
CA ASP A 11 9.66 -18.87 -24.46
C ASP A 11 9.60 -17.35 -24.23
N GLU A 12 8.66 -16.87 -23.40
CA GLU A 12 8.65 -15.50 -22.93
C GLU A 12 9.86 -15.33 -22.01
N GLN A 13 11.00 -15.01 -22.62
CA GLN A 13 12.21 -14.62 -21.90
C GLN A 13 11.91 -13.34 -21.13
N PHE A 14 11.95 -13.45 -19.80
CA PHE A 14 11.92 -12.33 -18.88
C PHE A 14 13.26 -11.60 -18.92
N VAL A 15 13.28 -10.30 -19.18
CA VAL A 15 14.51 -9.50 -19.22
C VAL A 15 14.47 -8.45 -18.11
N ALA A 16 15.55 -8.32 -17.35
CA ALA A 16 15.70 -7.23 -16.37
C ALA A 16 15.49 -5.87 -17.07
N ALA A 17 14.70 -4.98 -16.47
CA ALA A 17 14.45 -3.64 -16.98
C ALA A 17 15.79 -2.94 -17.18
N ARG A 18 16.11 -2.64 -18.44
CA ARG A 18 17.38 -2.03 -18.81
C ARG A 18 17.47 -0.61 -18.25
N LEU A 19 18.14 -0.44 -17.12
CA LEU A 19 19.07 0.66 -16.95
C LEU A 19 20.20 0.39 -17.96
N ARG A 20 20.18 1.01 -19.16
CA ARG A 20 21.36 1.01 -20.05
C ARG A 20 22.34 2.09 -19.58
N GLY A 21 22.78 1.98 -18.34
CA GLY A 21 23.92 2.72 -17.85
C GLY A 21 25.23 2.11 -18.36
N PRO A 22 26.37 2.80 -18.20
CA PRO A 22 27.68 2.35 -18.68
C PRO A 22 28.13 1.00 -18.08
N ASN A 23 27.55 0.56 -16.95
CA ASN A 23 27.88 -0.72 -16.33
C ASN A 23 26.88 -1.85 -16.62
N HIS A 24 25.91 -1.67 -17.53
CA HIS A 24 24.85 -2.65 -17.83
C HIS A 24 25.36 -4.09 -18.00
N ASP A 25 26.38 -4.32 -18.83
CA ASP A 25 26.90 -5.67 -19.09
C ASP A 25 27.51 -6.31 -17.83
N LYS A 26 28.14 -5.49 -16.99
CA LYS A 26 28.71 -5.94 -15.70
C LYS A 26 27.60 -6.24 -14.68
N ILE A 27 26.55 -5.43 -14.65
CA ILE A 27 25.37 -5.65 -13.79
C ILE A 27 24.73 -6.99 -14.14
N MET A 28 24.50 -7.25 -15.43
CA MET A 28 23.93 -8.52 -15.91
C MET A 28 24.85 -9.71 -15.63
N GLU A 29 26.17 -9.52 -15.73
CA GLU A 29 27.11 -10.58 -15.37
C GLU A 29 27.07 -10.91 -13.87
N GLN A 30 27.01 -9.90 -12.99
CA GLN A 30 26.84 -10.16 -11.56
C GLN A 30 25.49 -10.81 -11.24
N ALA A 31 24.41 -10.45 -11.96
CA ALA A 31 23.11 -11.09 -11.78
C ALA A 31 23.16 -12.60 -12.08
N ARG A 32 23.85 -13.01 -13.15
CA ARG A 32 24.07 -14.43 -13.48
C ARG A 32 24.85 -15.17 -12.40
N ILE A 33 25.87 -14.51 -11.82
CA ILE A 33 26.65 -15.10 -10.72
C ILE A 33 25.78 -15.27 -9.47
N ILE A 34 24.96 -14.27 -9.12
CA ILE A 34 24.02 -14.34 -7.99
C ILE A 34 23.02 -15.48 -8.19
N GLU A 35 22.45 -15.61 -9.38
CA GLU A 35 21.51 -16.69 -9.73
C GLU A 35 22.16 -18.06 -9.60
N ARG A 36 23.38 -18.23 -10.13
CA ARG A 36 24.16 -19.47 -9.99
C ARG A 36 24.41 -19.82 -8.52
N ASP A 37 24.86 -18.84 -7.73
CA ASP A 37 25.17 -19.04 -6.31
C ASP A 37 23.90 -19.36 -5.50
N PHE A 38 22.78 -18.74 -5.85
CA PHE A 38 21.47 -19.00 -5.24
C PHE A 38 21.00 -20.43 -5.55
N ASN A 39 21.07 -20.84 -6.81
CA ASN A 39 20.72 -22.19 -7.22
C ASN A 39 21.60 -23.24 -6.52
N ALA A 40 22.90 -22.97 -6.36
CA ALA A 40 23.81 -23.82 -5.59
C ALA A 40 23.44 -23.87 -4.09
N CYS A 41 23.01 -22.75 -3.51
CA CYS A 41 22.52 -22.69 -2.13
C CYS A 41 21.27 -23.54 -1.93
N VAL A 42 20.27 -23.39 -2.82
CA VAL A 42 19.04 -24.18 -2.82
C VAL A 42 19.33 -25.66 -2.99
N ALA A 43 20.27 -26.04 -3.86
CA ALA A 43 20.68 -27.43 -4.03
C ALA A 43 21.24 -28.03 -2.74
N ARG A 44 22.16 -27.33 -2.05
CA ARG A 44 22.70 -27.75 -0.75
C ARG A 44 21.61 -27.88 0.31
N MET A 45 20.68 -26.94 0.37
CA MET A 45 19.56 -27.00 1.30
C MET A 45 18.67 -28.23 1.05
N ARG A 46 18.41 -28.56 -0.22
CA ARG A 46 17.65 -29.77 -0.59
C ARG A 46 18.37 -31.06 -0.21
N GLU A 47 19.69 -31.10 -0.30
CA GLU A 47 20.49 -32.25 0.17
C GLU A 47 20.46 -32.37 1.70
N GLN A 48 20.64 -31.27 2.42
CA GLN A 48 20.55 -31.24 3.89
C GLN A 48 19.16 -31.65 4.39
N GLN A 49 18.10 -31.23 3.68
CA GLN A 49 16.72 -31.62 3.99
C GLN A 49 16.50 -33.13 3.80
N LYS A 50 17.13 -33.76 2.80
CA LYS A 50 17.06 -35.23 2.62
C LYS A 50 17.80 -36.00 3.71
N ALA A 51 18.82 -35.40 4.34
CA ALA A 51 19.66 -36.03 5.34
C ALA A 51 19.15 -35.89 6.79
N ARG A 52 18.08 -35.11 7.04
CA ARG A 52 17.58 -34.81 8.39
C ARG A 52 16.14 -35.33 8.64
N PRO A 53 15.76 -35.62 9.90
CA PRO A 53 14.37 -35.93 10.28
C PRO A 53 13.43 -34.75 9.98
N LYS A 54 12.16 -35.05 9.66
CA LYS A 54 11.15 -34.08 9.19
C LYS A 54 10.82 -32.95 10.19
N ASP A 55 11.19 -33.12 11.45
CA ASP A 55 10.78 -32.25 12.56
C ASP A 55 11.70 -31.02 12.72
N ASN A 56 12.85 -30.97 12.02
CA ASN A 56 13.86 -29.90 12.09
C ASN A 56 14.01 -29.08 10.78
N ILE A 57 12.99 -29.06 9.92
CA ILE A 57 13.08 -28.37 8.61
C ILE A 57 13.20 -26.83 8.77
N ALA A 58 12.65 -26.26 9.83
CA ALA A 58 12.69 -24.81 10.07
C ALA A 58 14.11 -24.30 10.35
N ASP A 59 14.96 -25.09 11.01
CA ASP A 59 16.32 -24.69 11.40
C ASP A 59 17.29 -24.59 10.20
N ILE A 60 16.98 -25.25 9.08
CA ILE A 60 17.80 -25.25 7.86
C ILE A 60 17.94 -23.82 7.28
N TYR A 61 16.90 -23.00 7.39
CA TYR A 61 16.92 -21.62 6.89
C TYR A 61 17.76 -20.68 7.77
N PHE A 62 17.95 -21.02 9.05
CA PHE A 62 18.74 -20.22 9.99
C PHE A 62 20.23 -20.62 10.00
N GLU A 63 20.55 -21.89 9.75
CA GLU A 63 21.93 -22.39 9.75
C GLU A 63 22.73 -22.04 8.48
N ALA A 64 22.07 -21.86 7.33
CA ALA A 64 22.73 -21.64 6.03
C ALA A 64 22.16 -20.45 5.25
N PRO A 65 22.33 -19.20 5.74
CA PRO A 65 21.87 -18.02 5.02
C PRO A 65 22.57 -17.91 3.65
N PHE A 66 21.82 -17.52 2.61
CA PHE A 66 22.38 -17.25 1.29
C PHE A 66 23.44 -16.15 1.37
N ARG A 67 24.63 -16.43 0.84
CA ARG A 67 25.73 -15.48 0.72
C ARG A 67 26.32 -15.57 -0.69
N SER A 68 26.46 -14.42 -1.34
CA SER A 68 27.20 -14.27 -2.60
C SER A 68 27.87 -12.91 -2.60
N GLU A 69 29.18 -12.90 -2.84
CA GLU A 69 29.98 -11.66 -2.93
C GLU A 69 29.53 -10.79 -4.11
N ALA A 70 28.94 -11.41 -5.14
CA ALA A 70 28.41 -10.74 -6.31
C ALA A 70 27.24 -9.80 -5.98
N VAL A 71 26.51 -10.02 -4.88
CA VAL A 71 25.40 -9.15 -4.44
C VAL A 71 25.90 -7.74 -4.11
N ALA A 72 27.04 -7.62 -3.43
CA ALA A 72 27.61 -6.32 -3.07
C ALA A 72 28.13 -5.57 -4.31
N VAL A 73 28.73 -6.30 -5.26
CA VAL A 73 29.23 -5.74 -6.53
C VAL A 73 28.07 -5.31 -7.42
N HIS A 74 27.04 -6.14 -7.55
CA HIS A 74 25.82 -5.84 -8.32
C HIS A 74 25.13 -4.56 -7.81
N ARG A 75 24.99 -4.43 -6.49
CA ARG A 75 24.43 -3.22 -5.87
C ARG A 75 25.25 -1.98 -6.19
N ARG A 76 26.58 -2.04 -6.02
CA ARG A 76 27.46 -0.90 -6.29
C ARG A 76 27.38 -0.44 -7.75
N LEU A 77 27.37 -1.38 -8.71
CA LEU A 77 27.28 -1.05 -10.13
C LEU A 77 25.94 -0.39 -10.49
N ILE A 78 24.84 -0.80 -9.84
CA ILE A 78 23.53 -0.14 -10.00
C ILE A 78 23.58 1.28 -9.42
N GLU A 79 24.14 1.45 -8.22
CA GLU A 79 24.30 2.77 -7.59
C GLU A 79 25.17 3.71 -8.45
N GLU A 80 26.25 3.21 -9.04
CA GLU A 80 27.11 3.96 -9.98
C GLU A 80 26.36 4.37 -11.25
N ASP A 81 25.59 3.46 -11.86
CA ASP A 81 24.79 3.77 -13.05
C ASP A 81 23.68 4.78 -12.75
N MET A 82 23.05 4.69 -11.57
CA MET A 82 22.06 5.65 -11.09
C MET A 82 22.67 7.04 -10.85
N ALA A 83 23.86 7.11 -10.25
CA ALA A 83 24.57 8.38 -10.02
C ALA A 83 24.97 9.06 -11.35
N THR A 84 25.30 8.31 -12.40
CA THR A 84 25.53 8.88 -13.75
C THR A 84 24.26 9.39 -14.43
N LEU A 85 23.08 8.89 -14.06
CA LEU A 85 21.79 9.36 -14.59
C LEU A 85 21.31 10.64 -13.90
N GLU A 86 21.63 10.86 -12.62
CA GLU A 86 21.32 12.11 -11.90
C GLU A 86 22.07 13.34 -12.45
N GLY A 87 23.15 13.15 -13.22
CA GLY A 87 23.87 14.22 -13.93
C GLY A 87 23.19 14.71 -15.22
N GLN A 88 22.09 14.08 -15.64
CA GLN A 88 21.21 14.56 -16.71
C GLN A 88 19.83 14.79 -16.11
N GLU A 89 19.43 16.06 -15.93
CA GLU A 89 18.16 16.48 -15.31
C GLU A 89 16.98 15.52 -15.58
N LEU A 90 16.79 14.59 -14.65
CA LEU A 90 15.67 13.68 -14.54
C LEU A 90 15.27 13.66 -13.08
N GLU A 91 14.43 14.63 -12.70
CA GLU A 91 13.68 14.56 -11.46
C GLU A 91 12.76 13.32 -11.50
N HIS A 92 13.08 12.25 -10.76
CA HIS A 92 12.16 11.56 -9.84
C HIS A 92 12.72 10.22 -9.30
N ASN A 93 12.74 10.14 -7.97
CA ASN A 93 12.35 9.02 -7.09
C ASN A 93 12.63 7.59 -7.57
N PHE A 94 13.84 7.10 -7.28
CA PHE A 94 14.10 5.68 -7.08
C PHE A 94 14.58 5.46 -5.64
N GLU A 95 13.64 5.25 -4.71
CA GLU A 95 13.97 4.61 -3.43
C GLU A 95 13.98 3.10 -3.63
N VAL A 96 15.19 2.52 -3.67
CA VAL A 96 15.39 1.07 -3.72
C VAL A 96 15.33 0.52 -2.29
N GLN A 97 14.12 0.27 -1.78
CA GLN A 97 13.91 -0.64 -0.65
C GLN A 97 13.48 -2.01 -1.19
N GLY A 98 14.45 -2.91 -1.38
CA GLY A 98 14.19 -4.31 -1.69
C GLY A 98 15.18 -4.90 -2.71
N CYS A 99 15.68 -6.10 -2.44
CA CYS A 99 16.62 -6.82 -3.31
C CYS A 99 15.91 -7.49 -4.51
N GLY A 100 15.10 -6.74 -5.26
CA GLY A 100 14.38 -7.25 -6.43
C GLY A 100 14.79 -6.53 -7.71
N ILE A 101 15.32 -7.27 -8.70
CA ILE A 101 15.59 -6.75 -10.04
C ILE A 101 14.24 -6.50 -10.73
N PRO A 102 13.93 -5.29 -11.22
CA PRO A 102 12.73 -5.05 -12.03
C PRO A 102 12.83 -5.83 -13.35
N VAL A 103 11.74 -6.46 -13.80
CA VAL A 103 11.72 -7.30 -15.02
C VAL A 103 10.60 -6.83 -15.94
N VAL A 104 10.89 -6.64 -17.23
CA VAL A 104 9.94 -6.32 -18.30
C VAL A 104 10.01 -7.38 -19.40
N THR A 105 8.93 -7.58 -20.16
CA THR A 105 8.92 -8.53 -21.27
C THR A 105 9.67 -7.95 -22.49
N VAL A 106 10.33 -8.80 -23.29
CA VAL A 106 11.05 -8.38 -24.52
C VAL A 106 10.15 -7.52 -25.43
N GLU A 107 8.88 -7.90 -25.56
CA GLU A 107 7.92 -7.19 -26.40
C GLU A 107 7.57 -5.78 -25.85
N ALA A 108 7.49 -5.63 -24.52
CA ALA A 108 7.31 -4.33 -23.87
C ALA A 108 8.55 -3.44 -24.04
N GLU A 109 9.74 -4.03 -23.98
CA GLU A 109 11.00 -3.32 -24.18
C GLU A 109 11.16 -2.83 -25.63
N GLU A 110 10.88 -3.67 -26.62
CA GLU A 110 10.92 -3.27 -28.02
C GLU A 110 9.89 -2.17 -28.36
N ARG A 111 8.70 -2.22 -27.76
CA ARG A 111 7.70 -1.15 -27.88
C ARG A 111 8.24 0.18 -27.35
N MET A 112 8.95 0.14 -26.23
CA MET A 112 9.54 1.33 -25.61
C MET A 112 10.71 1.90 -26.45
N ILE A 113 11.61 1.04 -26.95
CA ILE A 113 12.71 1.45 -27.84
C ILE A 113 12.15 2.09 -29.13
N ARG A 114 11.17 1.44 -29.77
CA ARG A 114 10.50 1.98 -30.97
C ARG A 114 9.86 3.35 -30.71
N ALA A 115 9.27 3.56 -29.53
CA ALA A 115 8.67 4.84 -29.15
C ALA A 115 9.72 5.94 -28.97
N ILE A 116 10.87 5.62 -28.36
CA ILE A 116 11.97 6.55 -28.15
C ILE A 116 12.62 6.94 -29.49
N GLU A 117 12.89 5.98 -30.36
CA GLU A 117 13.46 6.22 -31.69
C GLU A 117 12.51 7.06 -32.56
N LYS A 118 11.21 6.76 -32.54
CA LYS A 118 10.20 7.55 -33.26
C LYS A 118 10.10 8.99 -32.73
N LYS A 119 10.31 9.19 -31.43
CA LYS A 119 10.36 10.53 -30.83
C LYS A 119 11.62 11.29 -31.25
N LYS A 120 12.79 10.64 -31.22
CA LYS A 120 14.05 11.22 -31.70
C LYS A 120 13.99 11.59 -33.18
N ALA A 121 13.47 10.70 -34.03
CA ALA A 121 13.30 10.95 -35.46
C ALA A 121 12.37 12.14 -35.75
N ARG A 122 11.23 12.25 -35.04
CA ARG A 122 10.33 13.41 -35.15
C ARG A 122 10.99 14.71 -34.70
N GLU A 123 11.88 14.64 -33.71
CA GLU A 123 12.59 15.80 -33.20
C GLU A 123 13.72 16.25 -34.12
N GLU A 124 14.45 15.32 -34.75
CA GLU A 124 15.40 15.63 -35.81
C GLU A 124 14.71 16.18 -37.06
N GLU A 125 13.59 15.60 -37.49
CA GLU A 125 12.79 16.12 -38.61
C GLU A 125 12.26 17.53 -38.32
N ARG A 126 11.89 17.81 -37.06
CA ARG A 126 11.50 19.15 -36.61
C ARG A 126 12.69 20.12 -36.62
N LYS A 127 13.88 19.68 -36.19
CA LYS A 127 15.11 20.49 -36.21
C LYS A 127 15.60 20.76 -37.64
N GLY A 128 15.52 19.78 -38.54
CA GLY A 128 15.82 19.93 -39.97
C GLY A 128 14.87 20.92 -40.65
N ARG A 129 13.55 20.80 -40.42
CA ARG A 129 12.57 21.78 -40.95
C ARG A 129 12.76 23.19 -40.39
N LEU A 130 13.17 23.33 -39.13
CA LEU A 130 13.51 24.65 -38.57
C LEU A 130 14.76 25.26 -39.20
N ALA A 131 15.74 24.43 -39.63
CA ALA A 131 16.98 24.89 -40.24
C ALA A 131 16.75 25.52 -41.63
N GLU A 132 15.74 25.05 -42.38
CA GLU A 132 15.38 25.55 -43.71
C GLU A 132 14.49 26.80 -43.70
N TRP A 133 13.94 27.18 -42.54
CA TRP A 133 13.06 28.35 -42.43
C TRP A 133 13.84 29.67 -42.43
N ASN A 134 13.35 30.63 -43.22
CA ASN A 134 13.86 32.00 -43.17
C ASN A 134 13.52 32.67 -41.81
N PRO A 135 14.19 33.77 -41.44
CA PRO A 135 14.00 34.43 -40.13
C PRO A 135 12.54 34.84 -39.84
N ASP A 136 11.77 35.19 -40.87
CA ASP A 136 10.36 35.60 -40.73
C ASP A 136 9.42 34.41 -40.54
N GLN A 137 9.73 33.25 -41.13
CA GLN A 137 9.00 32.00 -40.90
C GLN A 137 9.18 31.48 -39.47
N ARG A 138 10.38 31.63 -38.91
CA ARG A 138 10.67 31.30 -37.49
C ARG A 138 9.85 32.17 -36.53
N LYS A 139 9.81 33.49 -36.76
CA LYS A 139 8.98 34.43 -35.96
C LYS A 139 7.47 34.13 -36.05
N LYS A 140 6.96 33.76 -37.24
CA LYS A 140 5.54 33.42 -37.42
C LYS A 140 5.12 32.14 -36.69
N ALA A 141 5.98 31.13 -36.62
CA ALA A 141 5.69 29.88 -35.92
C ALA A 141 5.74 30.04 -34.39
N GLU A 142 6.67 30.83 -33.88
CA GLU A 142 6.72 31.20 -32.46
C GLU A 142 5.47 32.00 -32.06
N ALA A 143 5.02 32.94 -32.90
CA ALA A 143 3.78 33.70 -32.68
C ALA A 143 2.50 32.84 -32.80
N ALA A 144 2.48 31.83 -33.68
CA ALA A 144 1.34 30.92 -33.84
C ALA A 144 1.18 29.95 -32.66
N SER A 145 2.28 29.54 -32.02
CA SER A 145 2.24 28.75 -30.78
C SER A 145 1.64 29.51 -29.60
N VAL A 146 1.67 30.84 -29.63
CA VAL A 146 1.08 31.71 -28.59
C VAL A 146 -0.42 31.90 -28.81
N ASN A 147 -0.91 31.90 -30.06
CA ASN A 147 -2.31 32.23 -30.38
C ASN A 147 -3.29 31.04 -30.40
N HIS A 148 -2.82 29.79 -30.30
CA HIS A 148 -3.71 28.63 -30.17
C HIS A 148 -4.16 28.33 -28.73
N LYS A 149 -3.60 29.04 -27.73
CA LYS A 149 -3.99 28.94 -26.31
C LYS A 149 -5.12 29.91 -25.90
N THR A 150 -5.54 30.83 -26.76
CA THR A 150 -6.42 31.96 -26.36
C THR A 150 -7.81 31.96 -27.01
N LYS A 151 -8.27 30.84 -27.57
CA LYS A 151 -9.64 30.71 -28.10
C LYS A 151 -10.28 29.38 -27.71
N LEU A 152 -10.58 29.25 -26.43
CA LEU A 152 -11.82 28.63 -25.94
C LEU A 152 -11.85 28.93 -24.43
N ILE A 153 -12.66 29.91 -24.04
CA ILE A 153 -13.31 30.13 -22.74
C ILE A 153 -13.63 31.63 -22.64
N VAL A 154 -14.89 31.95 -22.91
CA VAL A 154 -15.70 33.05 -22.33
C VAL A 154 -17.09 32.41 -22.24
N PHE A 155 -17.74 32.21 -21.10
CA PHE A 155 -18.21 33.14 -20.05
C PHE A 155 -18.22 32.39 -18.69
N ASP A 156 -17.69 32.96 -17.59
CA ASP A 156 -18.34 33.88 -16.62
C ASP A 156 -19.35 33.11 -15.71
N SER A 157 -19.32 33.10 -14.36
CA SER A 157 -18.84 34.07 -13.36
C SER A 157 -18.72 33.47 -11.93
N LEU A 158 -17.98 34.18 -11.05
CA LEU A 158 -18.12 34.31 -9.56
C LEU A 158 -17.65 33.11 -8.68
N GLU A 159 -16.80 33.21 -7.64
CA GLU A 159 -16.29 34.32 -6.82
C GLU A 159 -14.92 33.98 -6.15
N GLN A 160 -13.98 34.93 -6.25
CA GLN A 160 -13.03 35.51 -5.27
C GLN A 160 -12.22 34.65 -4.27
N GLY A 161 -10.88 34.80 -4.35
CA GLY A 161 -9.90 34.46 -3.28
C GLY A 161 -8.43 34.73 -3.62
N SER A 162 -7.97 35.98 -3.43
CA SER A 162 -6.61 36.53 -3.23
C SER A 162 -5.35 35.77 -3.68
N GLY A 163 -4.60 36.35 -4.63
CA GLY A 163 -3.30 35.90 -5.13
C GLY A 163 -2.08 36.48 -4.40
N CYS A 164 -1.00 35.69 -4.39
CA CYS A 164 0.34 36.03 -3.94
C CYS A 164 1.01 37.06 -4.88
N THR A 165 1.65 38.09 -4.32
CA THR A 165 2.17 39.27 -5.05
C THR A 165 3.70 39.36 -5.15
N SER A 166 4.44 38.24 -5.22
CA SER A 166 5.92 38.34 -5.20
C SER A 166 6.73 37.41 -6.11
N CYS A 167 6.26 37.01 -7.30
CA CYS A 167 7.14 36.35 -8.27
C CYS A 167 6.92 36.80 -9.73
N ASP A 168 7.89 37.53 -10.29
CA ASP A 168 7.96 37.93 -11.70
C ASP A 168 8.70 36.86 -12.53
N GLY A 169 8.04 35.73 -12.76
CA GLY A 169 8.49 34.68 -13.66
C GLY A 169 7.50 33.51 -13.69
N PRO A 170 7.35 32.78 -14.81
CA PRO A 170 6.42 31.65 -14.89
C PRO A 170 6.96 30.51 -14.02
N CYS A 171 6.51 30.46 -12.77
CA CYS A 171 6.76 29.35 -11.86
C CYS A 171 6.21 28.07 -12.50
N ALA A 172 7.09 27.22 -13.03
CA ALA A 172 6.72 25.97 -13.70
C ALA A 172 6.01 24.95 -12.77
N LEU A 173 6.01 25.20 -11.46
CA LEU A 173 5.24 24.41 -10.48
C LEU A 173 3.74 24.70 -10.51
N ASP A 174 3.29 25.79 -11.13
CA ASP A 174 1.90 26.26 -11.00
C ASP A 174 0.89 25.48 -11.86
N SER A 175 1.35 24.71 -12.86
CA SER A 175 0.44 23.88 -13.68
C SER A 175 0.11 22.52 -13.06
N ARG A 176 0.95 22.01 -12.14
CA ARG A 176 0.56 20.88 -11.25
C ARG A 176 -0.12 21.38 -9.98
N ARG A 177 0.24 22.57 -9.49
CA ARG A 177 -0.34 23.14 -8.26
C ARG A 177 -1.73 23.74 -8.47
N SER A 178 -2.06 24.21 -9.67
CA SER A 178 -3.43 24.63 -10.03
C SER A 178 -4.43 23.46 -10.06
N LEU A 179 -3.96 22.21 -10.16
CA LEU A 179 -4.75 20.98 -9.95
C LEU A 179 -4.73 20.45 -8.50
N MET A 180 -3.96 21.06 -7.60
CA MET A 180 -3.97 20.73 -6.16
C MET A 180 -4.91 21.63 -5.36
N SER A 181 -5.96 22.13 -6.01
CA SER A 181 -7.14 22.65 -5.34
C SER A 181 -8.21 21.55 -5.35
N CYS A 182 -8.60 21.09 -4.15
CA CYS A 182 -9.83 20.36 -3.87
C CYS A 182 -9.89 18.85 -4.16
N SER A 183 -9.44 18.04 -3.19
CA SER A 183 -10.30 17.13 -2.41
C SER A 183 -11.39 16.24 -3.06
N ASN A 184 -11.44 15.98 -4.37
CA ASN A 184 -12.55 15.24 -5.02
C ASN A 184 -12.15 14.52 -6.33
N GLU A 185 -10.93 14.00 -6.50
CA GLU A 185 -10.72 13.05 -7.61
C GLU A 185 -11.61 11.82 -7.36
N PRO A 186 -12.54 11.48 -8.28
CA PRO A 186 -13.48 10.40 -8.03
C PRO A 186 -12.79 9.04 -8.15
N MET A 187 -13.37 8.01 -7.52
CA MET A 187 -12.85 6.65 -7.72
C MET A 187 -13.15 6.16 -9.13
N LEU A 188 -12.09 5.81 -9.87
CA LEU A 188 -12.17 5.13 -11.15
C LEU A 188 -11.81 3.64 -10.97
N PRO A 189 -12.40 2.72 -11.76
CA PRO A 189 -12.04 1.30 -11.71
C PRO A 189 -10.54 1.02 -11.89
N GLU A 190 -9.87 1.75 -12.79
CA GLU A 190 -8.43 1.64 -13.04
C GLU A 190 -7.63 2.08 -11.81
N LEU A 191 -8.03 3.19 -11.20
CA LEU A 191 -7.41 3.68 -9.98
C LEU A 191 -7.58 2.69 -8.81
N MET A 192 -8.76 2.07 -8.67
CA MET A 192 -8.98 1.05 -7.65
C MET A 192 -8.04 -0.15 -7.85
N ALA A 193 -7.86 -0.60 -9.09
CA ALA A 193 -6.91 -1.67 -9.41
C ALA A 193 -5.46 -1.28 -9.07
N ASP A 194 -5.04 -0.06 -9.41
CA ASP A 194 -3.71 0.46 -9.09
C ASP A 194 -3.47 0.55 -7.57
N LEU A 195 -4.47 0.98 -6.81
CA LEU A 195 -4.43 1.03 -5.35
C LEU A 195 -4.32 -0.37 -4.74
N LEU A 196 -5.08 -1.36 -5.22
CA LEU A 196 -4.96 -2.74 -4.76
C LEU A 196 -3.54 -3.30 -5.00
N ALA A 197 -2.94 -2.98 -6.15
CA ALA A 197 -1.56 -3.35 -6.43
C ALA A 197 -0.55 -2.61 -5.53
N GLN A 198 -0.81 -1.35 -5.20
CA GLN A 198 0.00 -0.60 -4.24
C GLN A 198 -0.08 -1.22 -2.85
N PHE A 199 -1.28 -1.52 -2.35
CA PHE A 199 -1.48 -2.12 -1.02
C PHE A 199 -0.88 -3.53 -0.93
N TYR A 200 -0.87 -4.29 -2.02
CA TYR A 200 -0.10 -5.53 -2.10
C TYR A 200 1.40 -5.29 -1.88
N ARG A 201 2.00 -4.32 -2.60
CA ARG A 201 3.44 -4.00 -2.49
C ARG A 201 3.82 -3.52 -1.09
N MET A 202 2.92 -2.83 -0.40
CA MET A 202 3.09 -2.40 1.00
C MET A 202 2.94 -3.55 2.01
N GLY A 203 2.53 -4.75 1.57
CA GLY A 203 2.34 -5.90 2.45
C GLY A 203 0.95 -5.99 3.08
N TRP A 204 0.03 -5.08 2.77
CA TRP A 204 -1.31 -5.03 3.37
C TRP A 204 -2.29 -6.05 2.80
N MET A 205 -2.09 -6.45 1.55
CA MET A 205 -3.02 -7.32 0.80
C MET A 205 -2.31 -8.54 0.19
N THR A 206 -1.35 -9.11 0.92
CA THR A 206 -0.60 -10.30 0.48
C THR A 206 -1.41 -11.58 0.59
N GLY A 207 -1.09 -12.61 -0.22
CA GLY A 207 -1.74 -13.92 -0.11
C GLY A 207 -3.23 -13.92 -0.44
N SER A 208 -3.67 -13.01 -1.31
CA SER A 208 -5.09 -12.71 -1.62
C SER A 208 -5.93 -12.11 -0.48
N GLY A 209 -5.32 -11.87 0.68
CA GLY A 209 -5.95 -11.21 1.82
C GLY A 209 -6.22 -9.73 1.58
N GLY A 210 -7.01 -9.13 2.47
CA GLY A 210 -7.48 -7.76 2.34
C GLY A 210 -8.47 -7.54 1.19
N ALA A 211 -9.07 -6.36 1.17
CA ALA A 211 -10.06 -5.98 0.17
C ALA A 211 -10.29 -4.46 0.19
N MET A 212 -10.96 -3.94 -0.83
CA MET A 212 -11.35 -2.54 -0.90
C MET A 212 -12.76 -2.40 -1.47
N ALA A 213 -13.48 -1.39 -0.97
CA ALA A 213 -14.74 -0.93 -1.53
C ALA A 213 -14.75 0.59 -1.63
N ALA A 214 -15.29 1.14 -2.72
CA ALA A 214 -15.37 2.58 -2.90
C ALA A 214 -16.52 3.00 -3.82
N ILE A 215 -17.07 4.19 -3.58
CA ILE A 215 -18.08 4.81 -4.46
C ILE A 215 -17.37 5.45 -5.66
N SER A 216 -17.75 5.04 -6.87
CA SER A 216 -17.25 5.56 -8.14
C SER A 216 -17.82 6.94 -8.50
N CYS A 217 -17.23 7.58 -9.52
CA CYS A 217 -17.73 8.83 -10.10
C CYS A 217 -19.20 8.78 -10.52
N ASP A 218 -19.68 7.62 -10.98
CA ASP A 218 -21.05 7.40 -11.45
C ASP A 218 -21.96 6.82 -10.35
N ASN A 219 -21.58 7.00 -9.09
CA ASN A 219 -22.34 6.61 -7.91
C ASN A 219 -22.63 5.10 -7.83
N ARG A 220 -21.66 4.28 -8.22
CA ARG A 220 -21.71 2.81 -8.03
C ARG A 220 -20.76 2.41 -6.92
N LEU A 221 -21.12 1.39 -6.17
CA LEU A 221 -20.20 0.74 -5.24
C LEU A 221 -19.32 -0.23 -6.02
N LEU A 222 -18.02 0.06 -6.09
CA LEU A 222 -17.01 -0.84 -6.61
C LEU A 222 -16.50 -1.75 -5.50
N LEU A 223 -16.31 -3.04 -5.80
CA LEU A 223 -15.88 -4.08 -4.87
C LEU A 223 -14.74 -4.89 -5.49
N SER A 224 -13.68 -5.09 -4.71
CA SER A 224 -12.60 -5.99 -5.11
C SER A 224 -13.06 -7.46 -5.14
N PRO A 225 -12.59 -8.29 -6.08
CA PRO A 225 -12.83 -9.73 -6.09
C PRO A 225 -12.16 -10.46 -4.90
N SER A 226 -12.82 -11.50 -4.39
CA SER A 226 -12.31 -12.28 -3.24
C SER A 226 -11.00 -13.02 -3.56
N SER A 227 -10.95 -13.80 -4.63
CA SER A 227 -9.91 -14.83 -4.82
C SER A 227 -8.86 -14.49 -5.88
N LEU A 228 -8.74 -13.22 -6.28
CA LEU A 228 -7.67 -12.79 -7.17
C LEU A 228 -6.46 -12.25 -6.41
N GLN A 229 -5.29 -12.46 -7.01
CA GLN A 229 -4.04 -11.80 -6.66
C GLN A 229 -4.23 -10.28 -6.82
N LYS A 230 -4.11 -9.55 -5.72
CA LYS A 230 -4.57 -8.16 -5.60
C LYS A 230 -3.80 -7.21 -6.52
N GLU A 231 -2.54 -7.53 -6.77
CA GLU A 231 -1.62 -6.86 -7.69
C GLU A 231 -1.84 -7.15 -9.17
N ARG A 232 -2.71 -8.11 -9.51
CA ARG A 232 -3.03 -8.48 -10.89
C ARG A 232 -4.46 -8.17 -11.29
N ILE A 233 -5.25 -7.62 -10.36
CA ILE A 233 -6.61 -7.18 -10.61
C ILE A 233 -6.58 -6.06 -11.65
N LYS A 234 -7.47 -6.15 -12.64
CA LYS A 234 -7.72 -5.08 -13.61
C LYS A 234 -9.07 -4.45 -13.34
N ALA A 235 -9.29 -3.27 -13.92
CA ALA A 235 -10.58 -2.57 -13.88
C ALA A 235 -11.77 -3.47 -14.28
N CYS A 236 -11.59 -4.32 -15.29
CA CYS A 236 -12.62 -5.24 -15.76
C CYS A 236 -12.97 -6.35 -14.76
N ASP A 237 -12.13 -6.60 -13.75
CA ASP A 237 -12.33 -7.69 -12.77
C ASP A 237 -13.12 -7.22 -11.53
N LEU A 238 -13.40 -5.91 -11.43
CA LEU A 238 -14.08 -5.30 -10.29
C LEU A 238 -15.59 -5.51 -10.36
N PHE A 239 -16.17 -5.86 -9.22
CA PHE A 239 -17.61 -6.00 -9.06
C PHE A 239 -18.24 -4.63 -8.84
N ALA A 240 -19.49 -4.45 -9.29
CA ALA A 240 -20.21 -3.20 -9.12
C ALA A 240 -21.65 -3.42 -8.64
N SER A 241 -22.12 -2.62 -7.69
CA SER A 241 -23.53 -2.57 -7.29
C SER A 241 -24.02 -1.13 -7.18
N SER A 242 -25.34 -0.93 -7.09
CA SER A 242 -25.85 0.33 -6.54
C SER A 242 -25.47 0.41 -5.05
N PRO A 243 -25.18 1.61 -4.49
CA PRO A 243 -24.73 1.75 -3.10
C PRO A 243 -25.67 1.11 -2.07
N ASN A 244 -26.98 1.15 -2.33
CA ASN A 244 -28.01 0.60 -1.44
C ASN A 244 -28.54 -0.77 -1.88
N SER A 245 -28.00 -1.36 -2.94
CA SER A 245 -28.46 -2.66 -3.44
C SER A 245 -27.64 -3.79 -2.85
N MET A 246 -28.30 -4.88 -2.48
CA MET A 246 -27.64 -6.16 -2.19
C MET A 246 -27.27 -6.92 -3.47
N GLU A 247 -27.82 -6.53 -4.62
CA GLU A 247 -27.50 -7.14 -5.91
C GLU A 247 -26.18 -6.59 -6.44
N VAL A 248 -25.18 -7.47 -6.55
CA VAL A 248 -23.88 -7.18 -7.13
C VAL A 248 -23.81 -7.71 -8.56
N LYS A 249 -23.44 -6.84 -9.49
CA LYS A 249 -23.21 -7.23 -10.88
C LYS A 249 -21.85 -7.90 -11.01
N THR A 250 -21.89 -9.14 -11.48
CA THR A 250 -20.70 -9.91 -11.81
C THR A 250 -20.05 -9.38 -13.08
N PRO A 251 -18.71 -9.23 -13.12
CA PRO A 251 -18.02 -8.80 -14.33
C PRO A 251 -18.13 -9.84 -15.46
N VAL A 252 -18.24 -9.36 -16.70
CA VAL A 252 -18.39 -10.22 -17.88
C VAL A 252 -17.17 -11.13 -18.08
N CYS A 253 -15.96 -10.65 -17.74
CA CYS A 253 -14.74 -11.45 -17.84
C CYS A 253 -14.65 -12.56 -16.77
N MET A 254 -15.50 -12.52 -15.74
CA MET A 254 -15.50 -13.47 -14.62
C MET A 254 -16.92 -13.95 -14.29
N PRO A 255 -17.60 -14.68 -15.19
CA PRO A 255 -19.01 -15.07 -15.00
C PRO A 255 -19.26 -15.96 -13.78
N LYS A 256 -18.21 -16.60 -13.23
CA LYS A 256 -18.26 -17.42 -12.00
C LYS A 256 -17.52 -16.78 -10.82
N GLY A 257 -17.05 -15.53 -10.96
CA GLY A 257 -16.36 -14.81 -9.91
C GLY A 257 -17.30 -14.43 -8.77
N LYS A 258 -16.72 -14.15 -7.61
CA LYS A 258 -17.44 -13.62 -6.44
C LYS A 258 -16.81 -12.31 -5.97
N PRO A 259 -17.63 -11.36 -5.47
CA PRO A 259 -17.10 -10.21 -4.76
C PRO A 259 -16.37 -10.65 -3.49
N THR A 260 -15.64 -9.72 -2.87
CA THR A 260 -15.02 -9.93 -1.57
C THR A 260 -16.01 -10.45 -0.51
N ALA A 261 -15.58 -11.38 0.34
CA ALA A 261 -16.36 -11.83 1.49
C ALA A 261 -16.65 -10.69 2.49
N CYS A 262 -15.82 -9.63 2.47
CA CYS A 262 -16.04 -8.44 3.30
C CYS A 262 -17.17 -7.52 2.78
N GLU A 263 -17.91 -7.90 1.73
CA GLU A 263 -18.94 -7.07 1.10
C GLU A 263 -19.98 -6.57 2.12
N GLY A 264 -20.54 -7.46 2.93
CA GLY A 264 -21.57 -7.11 3.90
C GLY A 264 -21.04 -6.17 4.98
N ILE A 265 -19.83 -6.41 5.47
CA ILE A 265 -19.11 -5.51 6.39
C ILE A 265 -18.90 -4.12 5.76
N PHE A 266 -18.43 -4.05 4.52
CA PHE A 266 -18.21 -2.78 3.81
C PHE A 266 -19.52 -2.00 3.66
N LYS A 267 -20.58 -2.65 3.15
CA LYS A 267 -21.90 -2.02 3.01
C LYS A 267 -22.44 -1.53 4.36
N LYS A 268 -22.25 -2.30 5.44
CA LYS A 268 -22.66 -1.90 6.79
C LYS A 268 -21.91 -0.67 7.28
N ILE A 269 -20.57 -0.65 7.16
CA ILE A 269 -19.73 0.50 7.52
C ILE A 269 -20.17 1.74 6.75
N MET A 270 -20.28 1.64 5.42
CA MET A 270 -20.65 2.76 4.55
C MET A 270 -22.06 3.29 4.87
N SER A 271 -23.03 2.39 5.08
CA SER A 271 -24.41 2.73 5.46
C SER A 271 -24.49 3.48 6.79
N LYS A 272 -23.77 3.02 7.83
CA LYS A 272 -23.84 3.59 9.18
C LYS A 272 -23.05 4.89 9.32
N THR A 273 -21.96 5.04 8.57
CA THR A 273 -21.01 6.15 8.75
C THR A 273 -21.10 7.22 7.67
N GLY A 274 -21.70 6.91 6.52
CA GLY A 274 -21.65 7.73 5.31
C GLY A 274 -20.29 7.74 4.62
N ALA A 275 -19.40 6.80 4.96
CA ALA A 275 -18.12 6.65 4.29
C ALA A 275 -18.29 6.29 2.80
N GLN A 276 -17.40 6.82 1.96
CA GLN A 276 -17.38 6.54 0.54
C GLN A 276 -16.29 5.55 0.13
N CYS A 277 -15.40 5.18 1.05
CA CYS A 277 -14.35 4.22 0.79
C CYS A 277 -14.00 3.47 2.07
N VAL A 278 -13.83 2.15 1.95
CA VAL A 278 -13.38 1.25 3.01
C VAL A 278 -12.21 0.41 2.49
N ILE A 279 -11.13 0.33 3.27
CA ILE A 279 -9.94 -0.48 3.00
C ILE A 279 -9.81 -1.51 4.12
N HIS A 280 -9.66 -2.76 3.74
CA HIS A 280 -9.35 -3.85 4.65
C HIS A 280 -7.92 -4.34 4.42
N SER A 281 -7.09 -4.22 5.45
CA SER A 281 -5.67 -4.61 5.43
C SER A 281 -5.42 -5.78 6.37
N HIS A 282 -4.59 -6.72 5.94
CA HIS A 282 -4.03 -7.83 6.72
C HIS A 282 -2.57 -7.54 7.12
N SER A 283 -2.22 -6.26 7.29
CA SER A 283 -0.87 -5.86 7.68
C SER A 283 -0.37 -6.60 8.92
N LYS A 284 0.92 -6.94 8.92
CA LYS A 284 1.59 -7.53 10.09
C LYS A 284 1.57 -6.59 11.29
N ALA A 285 1.65 -5.28 11.07
CA ALA A 285 1.65 -4.29 12.14
C ALA A 285 0.32 -4.32 12.91
N SER A 286 -0.81 -4.28 12.21
CA SER A 286 -2.14 -4.38 12.83
C SER A 286 -2.34 -5.73 13.55
N ASN A 287 -1.87 -6.83 12.94
CA ASN A 287 -1.91 -8.14 13.57
C ASN A 287 -1.16 -8.16 14.90
N LEU A 288 0.12 -7.75 14.91
CA LEU A 288 0.95 -7.73 16.11
C LEU A 288 0.42 -6.76 17.17
N ALA A 289 -0.04 -5.57 16.78
CA ALA A 289 -0.62 -4.59 17.70
C ALA A 289 -1.79 -5.20 18.49
N THR A 290 -2.70 -5.93 17.82
CA THR A 290 -3.81 -6.62 18.51
C THR A 290 -3.39 -7.79 19.39
N ARG A 291 -2.20 -8.37 19.20
CA ARG A 291 -1.67 -9.45 20.05
C ARG A 291 -1.02 -8.91 21.32
N ILE A 292 -0.34 -7.76 21.19
CA ILE A 292 0.29 -7.07 22.31
C ILE A 292 -0.77 -6.47 23.23
N ILE A 293 -1.83 -5.92 22.65
CA ILE A 293 -2.94 -5.32 23.39
C ILE A 293 -3.95 -6.38 23.82
N GLY A 294 -3.96 -6.73 25.10
CA GLY A 294 -4.93 -7.67 25.69
C GLY A 294 -6.33 -7.09 25.94
N SER A 295 -6.52 -5.77 25.82
CA SER A 295 -7.82 -5.10 25.93
C SER A 295 -8.64 -5.18 24.63
N GLN A 296 -9.89 -4.71 24.68
CA GLN A 296 -10.76 -4.56 23.50
C GLN A 296 -10.61 -3.22 22.79
N GLU A 297 -9.60 -2.44 23.17
CA GLU A 297 -9.29 -1.14 22.58
C GLU A 297 -7.79 -0.99 22.46
N TRP A 298 -7.33 -0.58 21.29
CA TRP A 298 -5.97 -0.10 21.06
C TRP A 298 -5.99 1.43 21.24
N VAL A 299 -5.08 1.95 22.07
CA VAL A 299 -5.06 3.36 22.46
C VAL A 299 -3.64 3.90 22.37
N ILE A 300 -3.46 5.05 21.71
CA ILE A 300 -2.18 5.76 21.60
C ILE A 300 -2.40 7.27 21.76
N SER A 301 -1.45 7.99 22.35
CA SER A 301 -1.48 9.45 22.43
C SER A 301 -0.11 10.08 22.21
N GLY A 302 -0.10 11.40 21.97
CA GLY A 302 1.13 12.18 21.85
C GLY A 302 1.95 11.87 20.60
N GLN A 303 1.28 11.54 19.49
CA GLN A 303 1.92 11.25 18.20
C GLN A 303 1.44 12.24 17.15
N GLU A 304 2.38 12.85 16.42
CA GLU A 304 2.08 13.83 15.36
C GLU A 304 1.18 13.24 14.26
N TYR A 305 1.37 11.95 13.97
CA TYR A 305 0.62 11.23 12.94
C TYR A 305 -0.88 11.13 13.23
N ILE A 306 -1.34 11.32 14.48
CA ILE A 306 -2.77 11.34 14.83
C ILE A 306 -3.53 12.39 14.02
N LYS A 307 -2.86 13.49 13.63
CA LYS A 307 -3.44 14.55 12.78
C LYS A 307 -3.93 14.06 11.41
N GLY A 308 -3.43 12.91 10.95
CA GLY A 308 -3.89 12.29 9.71
C GLY A 308 -5.24 11.56 9.84
N ILE A 309 -5.77 11.38 11.05
CA ILE A 309 -7.01 10.66 11.31
C ILE A 309 -8.22 11.60 11.22
N TYR A 310 -9.21 11.20 10.42
CA TYR A 310 -10.50 11.87 10.33
C TYR A 310 -11.43 11.39 11.43
N ASN A 311 -11.94 12.35 12.20
CA ASN A 311 -12.90 12.12 13.27
C ASN A 311 -14.33 12.18 12.72
N PHE A 312 -15.04 11.05 12.73
CA PHE A 312 -16.39 10.95 12.16
C PHE A 312 -17.47 11.69 12.96
N LYS A 313 -17.21 12.01 14.23
CA LYS A 313 -18.10 12.77 15.10
C LYS A 313 -17.97 14.28 14.87
N THR A 314 -16.75 14.80 14.86
CA THR A 314 -16.48 16.23 14.67
C THR A 314 -16.38 16.64 13.21
N LYS A 315 -16.27 15.67 12.30
CA LYS A 315 -16.07 15.83 10.85
C LYS A 315 -14.79 16.59 10.48
N LYS A 316 -13.79 16.59 11.37
CA LYS A 316 -12.48 17.26 11.22
C LYS A 316 -11.35 16.26 11.40
N ALA A 317 -10.14 16.67 11.01
CA ALA A 317 -8.93 15.96 11.43
C ALA A 317 -8.78 16.03 12.96
N MET A 318 -8.19 14.99 13.55
CA MET A 318 -7.76 15.00 14.95
C MET A 318 -6.54 15.92 15.13
N ASP A 319 -6.20 16.23 16.37
CA ASP A 319 -5.00 16.97 16.76
C ASP A 319 -3.91 16.00 17.27
N ASN A 320 -2.64 16.41 17.32
CA ASN A 320 -1.57 15.56 17.86
C ASN A 320 -1.70 15.35 19.38
N GLU A 321 -2.39 16.27 20.04
CA GLU A 321 -2.76 16.20 21.46
C GLU A 321 -4.01 15.34 21.71
N ASP A 322 -4.66 14.78 20.69
CA ASP A 322 -5.79 13.88 20.90
C ASP A 322 -5.34 12.47 21.34
N ILE A 323 -6.25 11.75 21.99
CA ILE A 323 -6.08 10.33 22.31
C ILE A 323 -6.79 9.54 21.21
N LEU A 324 -6.02 8.77 20.44
CA LEU A 324 -6.56 7.92 19.39
C LEU A 324 -6.94 6.57 19.97
N ILE A 325 -8.20 6.20 19.78
CA ILE A 325 -8.79 4.93 20.23
C ILE A 325 -9.29 4.18 19.00
N VAL A 326 -8.95 2.90 18.92
CA VAL A 326 -9.45 1.98 17.89
C VAL A 326 -10.02 0.74 18.57
N PRO A 327 -11.32 0.44 18.41
CA PRO A 327 -11.92 -0.76 18.97
C PRO A 327 -11.32 -2.02 18.32
N ILE A 328 -11.14 -3.05 19.12
CA ILE A 328 -10.69 -4.38 18.72
C ILE A 328 -11.87 -5.33 18.86
N ILE A 329 -12.19 -6.08 17.80
CA ILE A 329 -13.17 -7.17 17.84
C ILE A 329 -12.47 -8.53 17.72
N GLU A 330 -13.12 -9.58 18.21
CA GLU A 330 -12.55 -10.93 18.16
C GLU A 330 -12.74 -11.56 16.78
N ASN A 331 -11.69 -12.20 16.28
CA ASN A 331 -11.74 -12.87 14.99
C ASN A 331 -12.73 -14.04 14.97
N ARG A 332 -13.19 -14.37 13.77
CA ARG A 332 -14.14 -15.45 13.50
C ARG A 332 -13.69 -16.23 12.26
N ALA A 333 -14.27 -17.41 12.08
CA ALA A 333 -13.94 -18.29 10.96
C ALA A 333 -14.35 -17.70 9.59
N THR A 334 -15.36 -16.83 9.56
CA THR A 334 -15.86 -16.20 8.33
C THR A 334 -16.23 -14.74 8.59
N GLU A 335 -16.28 -13.95 7.51
CA GLU A 335 -16.61 -12.52 7.56
C GLU A 335 -18.05 -12.27 8.03
N GLU A 336 -19.00 -13.14 7.66
CA GLU A 336 -20.40 -13.01 8.06
C GLU A 336 -20.57 -13.12 9.58
N LEU A 337 -19.70 -13.88 10.24
CA LEU A 337 -19.68 -14.01 11.71
C LEU A 337 -19.03 -12.80 12.41
N LEU A 338 -18.28 -11.97 11.69
CA LEU A 338 -17.74 -10.71 12.21
C LEU A 338 -18.77 -9.58 12.19
N GLU A 339 -19.70 -9.59 11.23
CA GLU A 339 -20.69 -8.52 11.03
C GLU A 339 -21.44 -8.07 12.29
N PRO A 340 -21.93 -8.96 13.18
CA PRO A 340 -22.63 -8.53 14.39
C PRO A 340 -21.75 -7.71 15.34
N GLN A 341 -20.45 -8.04 15.42
CA GLN A 341 -19.50 -7.28 16.25
C GLN A 341 -19.21 -5.92 15.62
N VAL A 342 -19.05 -5.86 14.29
CA VAL A 342 -18.89 -4.60 13.56
C VAL A 342 -20.11 -3.71 13.76
N GLU A 343 -21.32 -4.25 13.63
CA GLU A 343 -22.55 -3.49 13.82
C GLU A 343 -22.71 -2.97 15.26
N ALA A 344 -22.31 -3.76 16.26
CA ALA A 344 -22.30 -3.32 17.65
C ALA A 344 -21.37 -2.11 17.84
N ILE A 345 -20.13 -2.17 17.32
CA ILE A 345 -19.18 -1.06 17.39
C ILE A 345 -19.70 0.19 16.66
N LEU A 346 -20.24 0.03 15.45
CA LEU A 346 -20.76 1.15 14.65
C LEU A 346 -22.00 1.80 15.29
N SER A 347 -22.73 1.07 16.14
CA SER A 347 -23.93 1.57 16.81
C SER A 347 -23.62 2.13 18.21
N ASP A 348 -22.41 1.94 18.71
CA ASP A 348 -21.97 2.43 20.03
C ASP A 348 -21.53 3.91 19.93
N PRO A 349 -22.19 4.83 20.64
CA PRO A 349 -21.82 6.24 20.63
C PRO A 349 -20.39 6.54 21.10
N SER A 350 -19.78 5.66 21.92
CA SER A 350 -18.41 5.81 22.42
C SER A 350 -17.36 5.64 21.33
N PHE A 351 -17.71 5.00 20.21
CA PHE A 351 -16.83 4.83 19.03
C PHE A 351 -17.26 5.69 17.84
N SER A 352 -18.21 6.61 18.01
CA SER A 352 -18.72 7.47 16.92
C SER A 352 -17.67 8.36 16.24
N GLN A 353 -16.54 8.62 16.91
CA GLN A 353 -15.39 9.33 16.33
C GLN A 353 -14.52 8.46 15.41
N CYS A 354 -14.56 7.15 15.55
CA CYS A 354 -13.59 6.25 14.95
C CYS A 354 -13.73 6.17 13.42
N SER A 355 -12.61 5.90 12.77
CA SER A 355 -12.51 5.61 11.33
C SER A 355 -11.86 4.24 11.06
N ALA A 356 -11.68 3.42 12.10
CA ALA A 356 -11.17 2.07 11.97
C ALA A 356 -11.73 1.10 13.02
N ILE A 357 -11.70 -0.20 12.69
CA ILE A 357 -11.93 -1.34 13.60
C ILE A 357 -10.79 -2.33 13.38
N LEU A 358 -10.14 -2.74 14.45
CA LEU A 358 -9.16 -3.83 14.44
C LEU A 358 -9.86 -5.17 14.66
N VAL A 359 -9.39 -6.21 13.97
CA VAL A 359 -9.82 -7.60 14.16
C VAL A 359 -8.63 -8.39 14.68
N ARG A 360 -8.76 -8.95 15.88
CA ARG A 360 -7.64 -9.56 16.60
C ARG A 360 -6.99 -10.70 15.81
N SER A 361 -5.66 -10.67 15.65
CA SER A 361 -4.93 -11.68 14.86
C SER A 361 -5.38 -11.80 13.39
N HIS A 362 -6.00 -10.77 12.83
CA HIS A 362 -6.50 -10.77 11.45
C HIS A 362 -6.05 -9.51 10.71
N GLY A 363 -6.52 -8.32 11.10
CA GLY A 363 -6.25 -7.11 10.34
C GLY A 363 -7.03 -5.90 10.82
N VAL A 364 -7.26 -4.96 9.92
CA VAL A 364 -7.98 -3.70 10.21
C VAL A 364 -8.94 -3.36 9.07
N PHE A 365 -10.09 -2.81 9.42
CA PHE A 365 -10.99 -2.11 8.51
C PHE A 365 -10.84 -0.61 8.74
N VAL A 366 -10.53 0.16 7.70
CA VAL A 366 -10.40 1.63 7.76
C VAL A 366 -11.37 2.25 6.78
N TRP A 367 -12.14 3.26 7.19
CA TRP A 367 -13.12 3.92 6.33
C TRP A 367 -13.01 5.44 6.38
N GLY A 368 -13.45 6.09 5.30
CA GLY A 368 -13.29 7.54 5.16
C GLY A 368 -14.27 8.17 4.18
N PRO A 369 -14.38 9.51 4.21
CA PRO A 369 -15.35 10.25 3.40
C PRO A 369 -14.96 10.32 1.92
N THR A 370 -13.69 10.08 1.58
CA THR A 370 -13.17 9.95 0.21
C THR A 370 -12.07 8.91 0.20
N TRP A 371 -11.76 8.33 -0.95
CA TRP A 371 -10.70 7.32 -1.05
C TRP A 371 -9.32 7.87 -0.67
N GLN A 372 -9.01 9.14 -0.98
CA GLN A 372 -7.75 9.78 -0.62
C GLN A 372 -7.59 9.82 0.89
N LYS A 373 -8.63 10.28 1.59
CA LYS A 373 -8.63 10.35 3.05
C LYS A 373 -8.57 8.96 3.67
N THR A 374 -9.31 7.99 3.13
CA THR A 374 -9.25 6.60 3.61
C THR A 374 -7.85 6.01 3.44
N LYS A 375 -7.19 6.24 2.29
CA LYS A 375 -5.82 5.80 2.05
C LYS A 375 -4.84 6.44 3.04
N ILE A 376 -4.88 7.76 3.21
CA ILE A 376 -4.03 8.48 4.18
C ILE A 376 -4.25 7.91 5.58
N MET A 377 -5.50 7.73 6.01
CA MET A 377 -5.79 7.14 7.30
C MET A 377 -5.28 5.72 7.43
N ALA A 378 -5.40 4.89 6.38
CA ALA A 378 -4.85 3.53 6.40
C ALA A 378 -3.33 3.53 6.58
N GLU A 379 -2.61 4.45 5.93
CA GLU A 379 -1.15 4.62 6.09
C GLU A 379 -0.79 5.07 7.50
N VAL A 380 -1.52 6.05 8.03
CA VAL A 380 -1.34 6.57 9.38
C VAL A 380 -1.62 5.50 10.44
N TYR A 381 -2.70 4.74 10.29
CA TYR A 381 -3.02 3.65 11.19
C TYR A 381 -1.93 2.58 11.16
N ASP A 382 -1.49 2.15 9.98
CA ASP A 382 -0.44 1.14 9.86
C ASP A 382 0.88 1.58 10.50
N TYR A 383 1.28 2.84 10.25
CA TYR A 383 2.45 3.47 10.88
C TYR A 383 2.32 3.49 12.40
N LEU A 384 1.17 3.91 12.94
CA LEU A 384 0.97 3.99 14.39
C LEU A 384 0.91 2.59 15.02
N PHE A 385 0.39 1.57 14.32
CA PHE A 385 0.43 0.19 14.78
C PHE A 385 1.87 -0.31 14.87
N GLU A 386 2.69 -0.10 13.82
CA GLU A 386 4.10 -0.48 13.82
C GLU A 386 4.87 0.24 14.95
N LEU A 387 4.69 1.54 15.07
CA LEU A 387 5.25 2.34 16.15
C LEU A 387 4.83 1.80 17.53
N SER A 388 3.56 1.43 17.71
CA SER A 388 3.08 0.88 18.99
C SER A 388 3.75 -0.44 19.35
N VAL A 389 4.07 -1.27 18.36
CA VAL A 389 4.81 -2.52 18.55
C VAL A 389 6.24 -2.23 19.00
N ASP A 390 6.91 -1.28 18.36
CA ASP A 390 8.29 -0.92 18.71
C ASP A 390 8.38 -0.21 20.07
N MET A 391 7.44 0.69 20.36
CA MET A 391 7.30 1.28 21.69
C MET A 391 7.15 0.20 22.75
N PHE A 392 6.27 -0.78 22.53
CA PHE A 392 6.10 -1.91 23.45
C PHE A 392 7.38 -2.72 23.64
N ARG A 393 8.10 -3.04 22.56
CA ARG A 393 9.39 -3.75 22.62
C ARG A 393 10.46 -2.99 23.41
N MET A 394 10.45 -1.66 23.33
CA MET A 394 11.37 -0.77 24.05
C MET A 394 10.90 -0.43 25.47
N GLY A 395 9.72 -0.92 25.88
CA GLY A 395 9.12 -0.61 27.17
C GLY A 395 8.61 0.83 27.33
N LEU A 396 8.33 1.50 26.21
CA LEU A 396 7.74 2.84 26.18
C LEU A 396 6.22 2.77 26.29
N PRO A 397 5.58 3.65 27.08
CA PRO A 397 4.13 3.65 27.21
C PRO A 397 3.46 4.21 25.94
N LEU A 398 2.38 3.58 25.48
CA LEU A 398 1.61 4.06 24.31
C LEU A 398 0.85 5.36 24.57
N ILE A 399 0.62 5.68 25.84
CA ILE A 399 -0.13 6.85 26.27
C ILE A 399 0.82 7.70 27.11
N ARG A 400 0.90 8.99 26.79
CA ARG A 400 1.69 9.92 27.60
C ARG A 400 1.17 9.93 29.04
N PRO A 401 2.05 10.02 30.05
CA PRO A 401 1.64 10.05 31.45
C PRO A 401 0.53 11.09 31.74
N ASP A 402 0.63 12.28 31.14
CA ASP A 402 -0.33 13.37 31.32
C ASP A 402 -1.73 13.05 30.73
N ASP A 403 -1.77 12.17 29.73
CA ASP A 403 -3.00 11.75 29.05
C ASP A 403 -3.70 10.59 29.74
N LEU A 404 -3.01 9.86 30.64
CA LEU A 404 -3.58 8.68 31.29
C LEU A 404 -4.85 9.02 32.07
N SER A 405 -4.82 10.12 32.83
CA SER A 405 -6.00 10.56 33.59
C SER A 405 -7.18 10.95 32.69
N ARG A 406 -6.89 11.49 31.50
CA ARG A 406 -7.91 11.84 30.49
C ARG A 406 -8.48 10.59 29.83
N ALA A 407 -7.64 9.61 29.51
CA ALA A 407 -8.07 8.34 28.94
C ALA A 407 -8.98 7.54 29.90
N VAL A 408 -8.62 7.49 31.18
CA VAL A 408 -9.45 6.89 32.24
C VAL A 408 -10.81 7.57 32.35
N ARG A 409 -10.85 8.92 32.38
CA ARG A 409 -12.11 9.68 32.44
C ARG A 409 -13.03 9.43 31.24
N LEU A 410 -12.45 9.15 30.07
CA LEU A 410 -13.22 8.82 28.88
C LEU A 410 -13.76 7.37 28.90
N GLY A 411 -13.40 6.56 29.90
CA GLY A 411 -13.90 5.19 30.09
C GLY A 411 -13.19 4.13 29.24
N HIS A 412 -12.19 4.53 28.45
CA HIS A 412 -11.45 3.67 27.52
C HIS A 412 -10.35 2.85 28.19
N ILE A 413 -9.98 3.20 29.43
CA ILE A 413 -8.95 2.50 30.20
C ILE A 413 -9.46 2.28 31.62
N LYS A 414 -9.39 1.03 32.09
CA LYS A 414 -9.67 0.70 33.50
C LYS A 414 -8.47 1.13 34.36
N ASP A 415 -8.73 1.62 35.58
CA ASP A 415 -7.81 2.30 36.53
C ASP A 415 -6.48 1.61 36.91
N ASN A 416 -6.06 0.53 36.25
CA ASN A 416 -4.74 -0.10 36.43
C ASN A 416 -4.13 -0.64 35.12
N ALA A 417 -4.68 -0.27 33.96
CA ALA A 417 -4.25 -0.74 32.64
C ALA A 417 -3.45 0.33 31.89
N SER A 418 -2.38 0.85 32.49
CA SER A 418 -1.22 1.08 31.62
C SER A 418 -0.84 -0.32 31.11
N PRO A 419 -0.57 -0.54 29.82
CA PRO A 419 0.00 -1.81 29.37
C PRO A 419 1.37 -1.93 30.03
N ARG A 420 1.40 -2.36 31.29
CA ARG A 420 2.61 -2.66 32.02
C ARG A 420 3.23 -3.79 31.22
N VAL A 421 4.35 -3.45 30.60
CA VAL A 421 5.44 -4.36 30.26
C VAL A 421 5.56 -5.33 31.44
N THR A 422 5.03 -6.54 31.31
CA THR A 422 5.48 -7.64 32.15
C THR A 422 6.83 -8.03 31.57
N PRO A 423 7.95 -7.80 32.29
CA PRO A 423 9.19 -8.44 31.91
C PRO A 423 8.93 -9.95 31.91
N ILE A 424 9.41 -10.65 30.90
CA ILE A 424 9.49 -12.11 30.93
C ILE A 424 10.36 -12.42 32.16
N GLU A 425 9.73 -12.81 33.27
CA GLU A 425 10.46 -13.34 34.42
C GLU A 425 11.24 -14.54 33.92
N SER A 426 12.57 -14.42 33.97
CA SER A 426 13.50 -15.51 33.76
C SER A 426 13.03 -16.72 34.56
N TYR A 427 12.87 -17.87 33.90
CA TYR A 427 12.64 -19.16 34.55
C TYR A 427 13.66 -19.36 35.68
N SER A 428 13.28 -19.02 36.91
CA SER A 428 14.01 -19.46 38.09
C SER A 428 13.47 -20.84 38.42
N SER A 429 14.30 -21.85 38.19
CA SER A 429 14.05 -23.24 38.57
C SER A 429 13.91 -23.35 40.09
N THR A 430 12.69 -23.46 40.59
CA THR A 430 12.44 -23.90 41.96
C THR A 430 12.06 -25.38 41.94
N THR A 431 13.03 -26.18 42.34
CA THR A 431 12.89 -27.60 42.68
C THR A 431 11.86 -27.78 43.80
N SER A 432 10.74 -28.44 43.51
CA SER A 432 9.78 -28.89 44.52
C SER A 432 10.11 -30.32 44.99
N THR A 433 10.50 -30.47 46.25
CA THR A 433 10.48 -31.74 46.98
C THR A 433 9.03 -32.17 47.29
N PRO A 434 8.65 -33.45 47.12
CA PRO A 434 7.29 -33.90 47.42
C PRO A 434 7.11 -34.21 48.92
N SER A 435 6.02 -33.69 49.50
CA SER A 435 5.58 -33.96 50.87
C SER A 435 4.82 -35.29 50.97
N ALA A 436 5.11 -36.06 52.01
CA ALA A 436 4.49 -37.34 52.36
C ALA A 436 2.97 -37.23 52.66
N PRO A 437 2.19 -38.31 52.46
CA PRO A 437 0.75 -38.31 52.71
C PRO A 437 0.42 -38.42 54.22
N PRO A 438 -0.72 -37.86 54.69
CA PRO A 438 -1.17 -38.04 56.06
C PRO A 438 -1.84 -39.40 56.27
N ALA A 439 -1.66 -39.92 57.49
CA ALA A 439 -2.26 -41.16 57.97
C ALA A 439 -3.60 -40.91 58.69
N GLU A 440 -4.46 -41.93 58.53
CA GLU A 440 -5.84 -42.18 59.04
C GLU A 440 -7.00 -41.34 58.49
#